data_AF-A0A368QFG4-F1
#
_entry.id   AF-A0A368QFG4-F1
#
_cell.length_a   1.000
_cell.length_b   1.000
_cell.length_c   1.000
_cell.angle_alpha   90.00
_cell.angle_beta   90.00
_cell.angle_gamma   90.00
#
_symmetry.space_group_name_H-M   'P 1'
#
loop_
_entity.id
_entity.type
_entity.pdbx_description
1 polymer ?
#
loop_
_entity_poly.entity_id
_entity_poly.type
_entity_poly.pdbx_seq_one_letter_code
_entity_poly.pdbx_strand_id
1 'polypeptide(L)'
;MPDEPLSTDSTSNEYLINADELSTVQYINSTSQDKVLVDIGFYTATKKDLECLLNSEMFLNDSVMNAYIRILKAQPSINEREDGYAYLETTYNANMICGDTIASLRNKEEGNFRLYRTLTYLNNDMVFFPINIKDCHWYLVVINGRKGVVQ
;
A
#
# COMPACT_ATOMS: atom_id res chain seq x y z
N MET A 1 11.96 32.48 4.19
CA MET A 1 10.74 32.58 3.36
C MET A 1 9.58 32.66 4.32
N PRO A 2 8.62 33.59 4.16
CA PRO A 2 7.46 33.62 5.03
C PRO A 2 6.50 32.48 4.65
N ASP A 3 6.01 31.76 5.65
CA ASP A 3 5.02 30.71 5.51
C ASP A 3 3.72 31.29 4.93
N GLU A 4 3.40 30.87 3.71
CA GLU A 4 2.12 31.17 3.08
C GLU A 4 1.04 30.34 3.80
N PRO A 5 -0.05 30.96 4.30
CA PRO A 5 -1.05 30.22 5.05
C PRO A 5 -1.76 29.21 4.16
N LEU A 6 -1.87 27.98 4.64
CA LEU A 6 -2.59 26.89 3.99
C LEU A 6 -4.03 27.36 3.65
N SER A 7 -4.40 27.30 2.38
CA SER A 7 -5.75 27.58 1.91
C SER A 7 -6.77 26.71 2.66
N THR A 8 -7.69 27.33 3.39
CA THR A 8 -8.75 26.67 4.18
C THR A 8 -10.01 26.36 3.37
N ASP A 9 -9.93 26.36 2.03
CA ASP A 9 -11.09 26.09 1.18
C ASP A 9 -11.18 24.59 0.84
N SER A 10 -11.48 23.77 1.86
CA SER A 10 -11.71 22.34 1.73
C SER A 10 -13.20 22.00 1.84
N THR A 11 -14.05 22.66 1.04
CA THR A 11 -15.43 22.21 0.79
C THR A 11 -15.52 21.51 -0.57
N SER A 12 -14.67 20.51 -0.81
CA SER A 12 -14.90 19.61 -1.95
C SER A 12 -15.95 18.57 -1.54
N ASN A 13 -17.13 18.64 -2.16
CA ASN A 13 -18.19 17.62 -2.03
C ASN A 13 -17.74 16.23 -2.54
N GLU A 14 -16.53 16.09 -3.10
CA GLU A 14 -15.96 14.83 -3.59
C GLU A 14 -15.70 13.79 -2.48
N TYR A 15 -15.73 14.19 -1.21
CA TYR A 15 -15.57 13.29 -0.07
C TYR A 15 -16.92 12.85 0.55
N LEU A 16 -18.05 13.28 0.00
CA LEU A 16 -19.38 12.86 0.47
C LEU A 16 -19.81 11.57 -0.24
N ILE A 17 -20.16 10.56 0.55
CA ILE A 17 -20.70 9.29 0.07
C ILE A 17 -21.99 9.55 -0.72
N ASN A 18 -21.99 9.16 -2.00
CA ASN A 18 -23.18 9.21 -2.85
C ASN A 18 -24.08 7.97 -2.66
N ALA A 19 -25.23 7.94 -3.33
CA ALA A 19 -26.20 6.86 -3.15
C ALA A 19 -25.66 5.47 -3.55
N ASP A 20 -24.85 5.40 -4.60
CA ASP A 20 -24.27 4.14 -5.09
C ASP A 20 -23.18 3.64 -4.13
N GLU A 21 -22.35 4.55 -3.64
CA GLU A 21 -21.34 4.27 -2.61
C GLU A 21 -21.99 3.79 -1.30
N LEU A 22 -23.10 4.42 -0.89
CA LEU A 22 -23.85 3.99 0.29
C LEU A 22 -24.41 2.58 0.10
N SER A 23 -24.97 2.27 -1.07
CA SER A 23 -25.47 0.92 -1.39
C SER A 23 -24.36 -0.13 -1.37
N THR A 24 -23.15 0.25 -1.80
CA THR A 24 -21.95 -0.59 -1.76
C THR A 24 -21.55 -0.89 -0.32
N VAL A 25 -21.49 0.13 0.54
CA VAL A 25 -21.18 -0.05 1.97
C VAL A 25 -22.22 -0.93 2.67
N GLN A 26 -23.51 -0.74 2.36
CA GLN A 26 -24.58 -1.58 2.89
C GLN A 26 -24.45 -3.03 2.45
N TYR A 27 -24.14 -3.28 1.18
CA TYR A 27 -23.89 -4.62 0.66
C TYR A 27 -22.71 -5.30 1.37
N ILE A 28 -21.59 -4.60 1.52
CA ILE A 28 -20.41 -5.13 2.23
C ILE A 28 -20.80 -5.52 3.66
N ASN A 29 -21.51 -4.65 4.39
CA ASN A 29 -21.95 -4.91 5.76
C ASN A 29 -22.93 -6.08 5.89
N SER A 30 -23.75 -6.38 4.88
CA SER A 30 -24.73 -7.47 4.93
C SER A 30 -24.16 -8.84 4.54
N THR A 31 -22.93 -8.90 4.04
CA THR A 31 -22.29 -10.15 3.60
C THR A 31 -21.60 -10.91 4.73
N SER A 32 -21.34 -12.20 4.52
CA SER A 32 -20.60 -13.02 5.49
C SER A 32 -19.12 -12.64 5.54
N GLN A 33 -18.49 -12.84 6.70
CA GLN A 33 -17.08 -12.47 6.94
C GLN A 33 -16.11 -13.08 5.93
N ASP A 34 -16.34 -14.34 5.51
CA ASP A 34 -15.45 -15.05 4.57
C ASP A 34 -15.78 -14.78 3.09
N LYS A 35 -16.79 -13.95 2.79
CA LYS A 35 -17.14 -13.61 1.41
C LYS A 35 -15.99 -12.83 0.78
N VAL A 36 -15.45 -13.34 -0.33
CA VAL A 36 -14.53 -12.58 -1.18
C VAL A 36 -15.30 -11.44 -1.84
N LEU A 37 -14.85 -10.21 -1.59
CA LEU A 37 -15.45 -8.97 -2.10
C LEU A 37 -14.52 -8.20 -3.05
N VAL A 38 -13.22 -8.48 -3.00
CA VAL A 38 -12.22 -7.95 -3.91
C VAL A 38 -11.42 -9.11 -4.50
N ASP A 39 -11.30 -9.12 -5.83
CA ASP A 39 -10.46 -10.05 -6.58
C ASP A 39 -9.67 -9.26 -7.64
N ILE A 40 -8.35 -9.20 -7.46
CA ILE A 40 -7.41 -8.49 -8.33
C ILE A 40 -6.31 -9.48 -8.75
N GLY A 41 -6.74 -10.60 -9.36
CA GLY A 41 -5.88 -11.64 -9.89
C GLY A 41 -5.26 -12.48 -8.78
N PHE A 42 -3.95 -12.36 -8.57
CA PHE A 42 -3.25 -13.10 -7.49
C PHE A 42 -3.51 -12.54 -6.08
N TYR A 43 -4.56 -11.76 -5.89
CA TYR A 43 -4.88 -11.15 -4.61
C TYR A 43 -6.39 -11.07 -4.44
N THR A 44 -6.86 -11.55 -3.29
CA THR A 44 -8.26 -11.50 -2.90
C THR A 44 -8.37 -10.88 -1.51
N ALA A 45 -9.47 -10.16 -1.26
CA ALA A 45 -9.82 -9.68 0.07
C ALA A 45 -11.25 -10.11 0.42
N THR A 46 -11.41 -10.60 1.63
CA THR A 46 -12.71 -10.97 2.20
C THR A 46 -13.39 -9.78 2.88
N LYS A 47 -14.67 -9.91 3.23
CA LYS A 47 -15.35 -8.93 4.10
C LYS A 47 -14.59 -8.70 5.39
N LYS A 48 -14.01 -9.75 5.99
CA LYS A 48 -13.17 -9.65 7.19
C LYS A 48 -11.94 -8.78 6.97
N ASP A 49 -11.26 -8.93 5.83
CA ASP A 49 -10.11 -8.08 5.50
C ASP A 49 -10.54 -6.62 5.34
N LEU A 50 -11.70 -6.36 4.72
CA LEU A 50 -12.21 -5.01 4.46
C LEU A 50 -12.84 -4.34 5.69
N GLU A 51 -12.99 -5.04 6.81
CA GLU A 51 -13.68 -4.53 8.00
C GLU A 51 -13.00 -3.26 8.57
N CYS A 52 -11.68 -3.14 8.43
CA CYS A 52 -10.95 -1.94 8.84
C CYS A 52 -11.25 -0.69 8.00
N LEU A 53 -11.89 -0.82 6.83
CA LEU A 53 -12.39 0.32 6.06
C LEU A 53 -13.75 0.80 6.55
N LEU A 54 -14.49 -0.04 7.29
CA LEU A 54 -15.84 0.24 7.77
C LEU A 54 -15.86 0.71 9.23
N ASN A 55 -14.75 0.52 9.95
CA ASN A 55 -14.61 0.86 11.35
C ASN A 55 -13.40 1.78 11.54
N SER A 56 -13.67 3.04 11.91
CA SER A 56 -12.65 4.07 12.11
C SER A 56 -11.66 3.78 13.24
N GLU A 57 -12.01 2.87 14.15
CA GLU A 57 -11.14 2.48 15.27
C GLU A 57 -10.12 1.40 14.87
N MET A 58 -10.19 0.87 13.65
CA MET A 58 -9.30 -0.18 13.18
C MET A 58 -8.19 0.38 12.28
N PHE A 59 -6.97 -0.13 12.46
CA PHE A 59 -5.90 0.14 11.52
C PHE A 59 -6.11 -0.62 10.22
N LEU A 60 -5.69 -0.02 9.10
CA LEU A 60 -5.60 -0.72 7.82
C LEU A 60 -4.69 -1.93 7.97
N ASN A 61 -5.09 -3.06 7.39
CA ASN A 61 -4.29 -4.28 7.41
C ASN A 61 -3.52 -4.46 6.09
N ASP A 62 -2.59 -5.42 6.11
CA ASP A 62 -1.75 -5.74 4.96
C ASP A 62 -2.58 -6.10 3.72
N SER A 63 -3.70 -6.81 3.91
CA SER A 63 -4.63 -7.19 2.84
C SER A 63 -5.13 -5.94 2.10
N VAL A 64 -5.78 -5.02 2.81
CA VAL A 64 -6.34 -3.79 2.23
C VAL A 64 -5.27 -2.93 1.56
N MET A 65 -4.13 -2.74 2.22
CA MET A 65 -3.03 -1.95 1.66
C MET A 65 -2.48 -2.56 0.37
N ASN A 66 -2.31 -3.89 0.31
CA ASN A 66 -1.85 -4.55 -0.91
C ASN A 66 -2.86 -4.48 -2.05
N ALA A 67 -4.16 -4.56 -1.75
CA ALA A 67 -5.21 -4.36 -2.74
C ALA A 67 -5.07 -2.96 -3.37
N TYR A 68 -4.94 -1.93 -2.53
CA TYR A 68 -4.83 -0.55 -2.98
C TYR A 68 -3.56 -0.31 -3.80
N ILE A 69 -2.40 -0.79 -3.34
CA ILE A 69 -1.13 -0.69 -4.08
C ILE A 69 -1.23 -1.36 -5.45
N ARG A 70 -1.93 -2.50 -5.57
CA ARG A 70 -2.13 -3.15 -6.87
C ARG A 70 -2.98 -2.32 -7.82
N ILE A 71 -4.04 -1.69 -7.31
CA ILE A 71 -4.85 -0.77 -8.10
C ILE A 71 -3.98 0.40 -8.59
N LEU A 72 -3.16 0.97 -7.71
CA LEU A 72 -2.21 2.03 -8.10
C LEU A 72 -1.26 1.54 -9.20
N LYS A 73 -0.61 0.38 -9.03
CA LYS A 73 0.32 -0.18 -10.02
C LYS A 73 -0.32 -0.46 -11.39
N ALA A 74 -1.63 -0.62 -11.46
CA ALA A 74 -2.35 -0.77 -12.73
C ALA A 74 -2.56 0.56 -13.47
N GLN A 75 -2.33 1.71 -12.82
CA GLN A 75 -2.39 3.04 -13.41
C GLN A 75 -1.00 3.46 -13.90
N PRO A 76 -0.74 3.55 -15.22
CA PRO A 76 0.61 3.82 -15.74
C PRO A 76 1.21 5.14 -15.26
N SER A 77 0.37 6.16 -15.06
CA SER A 77 0.78 7.48 -14.60
C SER A 77 1.31 7.52 -13.16
N ILE A 78 1.02 6.51 -12.32
CA ILE A 78 1.44 6.55 -10.91
C ILE A 78 2.95 6.34 -10.74
N ASN A 79 3.57 5.64 -11.71
CA ASN A 79 4.96 5.26 -11.65
C ASN A 79 5.87 6.36 -12.20
N GLU A 80 5.39 7.24 -13.08
CA GLU A 80 6.17 8.38 -13.55
C GLU A 80 6.12 9.51 -12.52
N ARG A 81 7.29 9.88 -11.99
CA ARG A 81 7.47 10.97 -11.02
C ARG A 81 8.51 11.96 -11.53
N GLU A 82 8.58 13.13 -10.90
CA GLU A 82 9.56 14.17 -11.24
C GLU A 82 11.00 13.64 -11.21
N ASP A 83 11.32 12.80 -10.21
CA ASP A 83 12.64 12.20 -10.04
C ASP A 83 12.84 10.88 -10.79
N GLY A 84 11.94 10.52 -11.72
CA GLY A 84 12.04 9.33 -12.57
C GLY A 84 10.99 8.27 -12.27
N TYR A 85 11.29 7.03 -12.63
CA TYR A 85 10.35 5.92 -12.53
C TYR A 85 10.33 5.31 -11.12
N ALA A 86 9.15 5.29 -10.53
CA ALA A 86 8.86 4.79 -9.20
C ALA A 86 8.35 3.35 -9.23
N TYR A 87 8.97 2.51 -8.40
CA TYR A 87 8.48 1.17 -8.11
C TYR A 87 7.71 1.15 -6.79
N LEU A 88 6.46 0.70 -6.82
CA LEU A 88 5.64 0.52 -5.63
C LEU A 88 5.77 -0.92 -5.09
N GLU A 89 6.30 -1.08 -3.88
CA GLU A 89 6.42 -2.39 -3.24
C GLU A 89 5.12 -2.82 -2.52
N THR A 90 4.91 -4.13 -2.37
CA THR A 90 3.84 -4.69 -1.54
C THR A 90 4.27 -4.85 -0.08
N THR A 91 3.31 -4.84 0.84
CA THR A 91 3.61 -4.98 2.28
C THR A 91 4.21 -6.37 2.58
N TYR A 92 3.82 -7.41 1.84
CA TYR A 92 4.41 -8.76 1.97
C TYR A 92 5.91 -8.77 1.66
N ASN A 93 6.31 -8.16 0.55
CA ASN A 93 7.71 -8.12 0.14
C ASN A 93 8.53 -7.19 1.04
N ALA A 94 7.96 -6.04 1.41
CA ALA A 94 8.58 -5.11 2.34
C ALA A 94 8.87 -5.79 3.68
N ASN A 95 7.90 -6.53 4.25
CA ASN A 95 8.10 -7.30 5.48
C ASN A 95 9.20 -8.37 5.35
N MET A 96 9.30 -9.04 4.19
CA MET A 96 10.34 -10.06 3.96
C MET A 96 11.77 -9.47 3.80
N ILE A 97 11.86 -8.20 3.41
CA ILE A 97 13.12 -7.48 3.18
C ILE A 97 13.56 -6.74 4.44
N CYS A 98 12.64 -6.00 5.06
CA CYS A 98 12.88 -5.13 6.21
C CYS A 98 12.72 -5.82 7.57
N GLY A 99 12.03 -6.97 7.63
CA GLY A 99 11.79 -7.66 8.89
C GLY A 99 13.05 -8.29 9.47
N ASP A 100 13.21 -8.13 10.79
CA ASP A 100 14.15 -8.90 11.63
C ASP A 100 13.73 -10.38 11.78
N THR A 101 13.30 -11.05 10.71
CA THR A 101 13.38 -12.52 10.63
C THR A 101 14.85 -12.93 10.45
N ILE A 102 15.70 -12.45 11.38
CA ILE A 102 17.09 -12.77 11.53
C ILE A 102 17.16 -14.11 12.25
N ALA A 103 17.41 -15.16 11.47
CA ALA A 103 18.44 -16.20 11.67
C ALA A 103 17.97 -17.59 11.22
N SER A 104 16.69 -17.91 11.33
CA SER A 104 16.23 -19.31 11.20
C SER A 104 15.84 -19.76 9.78
N LEU A 105 15.83 -18.88 8.77
CA LEU A 105 15.27 -19.20 7.44
C LEU A 105 16.18 -18.89 6.24
N ARG A 106 17.50 -18.82 6.40
CA ARG A 106 18.45 -18.70 5.26
C ARG A 106 18.47 -19.96 4.37
N ASN A 107 17.39 -20.23 3.65
CA ASN A 107 17.36 -21.20 2.56
C ASN A 107 17.75 -20.49 1.24
N LYS A 108 18.15 -21.27 0.22
CA LYS A 108 18.60 -20.72 -1.08
C LYS A 108 17.48 -19.99 -1.84
N GLU A 109 16.23 -20.33 -1.56
CA GLU A 109 15.06 -19.76 -2.22
C GLU A 109 14.82 -18.30 -1.80
N GLU A 110 14.96 -17.99 -0.51
CA GLU A 110 14.92 -16.60 -0.01
C GLU A 110 16.10 -15.76 -0.53
N GLY A 111 17.29 -16.35 -0.66
CA GLY A 111 18.45 -15.68 -1.25
C GLY A 111 18.19 -15.25 -2.69
N ASN A 112 17.61 -16.16 -3.49
CA ASN A 112 17.20 -15.85 -4.85
C ASN A 112 16.11 -14.76 -4.88
N PHE A 113 15.11 -14.86 -4.00
CA PHE A 113 14.06 -13.83 -3.89
C PHE A 113 14.66 -12.44 -3.63
N ARG A 114 15.49 -12.29 -2.60
CA ARG A 114 16.10 -10.99 -2.25
C ARG A 114 16.96 -10.45 -3.38
N LEU A 115 17.69 -11.31 -4.09
CA LEU A 115 18.46 -10.93 -5.27
C LEU A 115 17.55 -10.38 -6.38
N TYR A 116 16.51 -11.12 -6.78
CA TYR A 116 15.59 -10.67 -7.84
C TYR A 116 14.86 -9.37 -7.46
N ARG A 117 14.46 -9.22 -6.19
CA ARG A 117 13.87 -7.96 -5.70
C ARG A 117 14.87 -6.81 -5.74
N THR A 118 16.09 -7.02 -5.27
CA THR A 118 17.15 -5.99 -5.30
C THR A 118 17.46 -5.56 -6.73
N LEU A 119 17.58 -6.51 -7.66
CA LEU A 119 17.76 -6.21 -9.09
C LEU A 119 16.58 -5.42 -9.66
N THR A 120 15.35 -5.75 -9.23
CA THR A 120 14.16 -4.95 -9.58
C THR A 120 14.33 -3.52 -9.10
N TYR A 121 14.71 -3.29 -7.85
CA TYR A 121 14.89 -1.95 -7.29
C TYR A 121 15.96 -1.14 -8.01
N LEU A 122 17.10 -1.76 -8.34
CA LEU A 122 18.18 -1.09 -9.06
C LEU A 122 17.79 -0.68 -10.48
N ASN A 123 16.75 -1.28 -11.05
CA ASN A 123 16.22 -0.92 -12.37
C ASN A 123 15.17 0.21 -12.32
N ASN A 124 14.94 0.81 -11.15
CA ASN A 124 14.01 1.91 -10.96
C ASN A 124 14.71 3.08 -10.28
N ASP A 125 14.25 4.31 -10.54
CA ASP A 125 14.87 5.52 -9.99
C ASP A 125 14.45 5.75 -8.54
N MET A 126 13.23 5.33 -8.21
CA MET A 126 12.66 5.42 -6.87
C MET A 126 11.98 4.10 -6.46
N VAL A 127 11.99 3.79 -5.17
CA VAL A 127 11.26 2.63 -4.63
C VAL A 127 10.50 3.03 -3.37
N PHE A 128 9.22 2.70 -3.34
CA PHE A 128 8.29 3.00 -2.26
C PHE A 128 8.01 1.73 -1.46
N PHE A 129 8.34 1.72 -0.17
CA PHE A 129 8.11 0.61 0.74
C PHE A 129 7.01 0.96 1.74
N PRO A 130 5.86 0.27 1.72
CA PRO A 130 4.88 0.38 2.78
C PRO A 130 5.35 -0.46 3.98
N ILE A 131 5.56 0.19 5.12
CA ILE A 131 6.01 -0.45 6.36
C ILE A 131 4.86 -0.41 7.36
N ASN A 132 4.45 -1.59 7.82
CA ASN A 132 3.42 -1.73 8.84
C ASN A 132 4.06 -1.96 10.21
N ILE A 133 3.87 -1.04 11.15
CA ILE A 133 4.02 -1.35 12.57
C ILE A 133 2.66 -1.83 13.06
N LYS A 134 2.55 -3.16 13.23
CA LYS A 134 1.29 -3.84 13.55
C LYS A 134 0.55 -3.16 14.70
N ASP A 135 -0.75 -2.95 14.48
CA ASP A 135 -1.68 -2.36 15.43
C ASP A 135 -1.26 -0.98 15.97
N CYS A 136 -0.44 -0.24 15.19
CA CYS A 136 0.11 1.05 15.60
C CYS A 136 0.11 2.09 14.49
N HIS A 137 0.85 1.88 13.40
CA HIS A 137 0.99 2.89 12.35
C HIS A 137 1.52 2.34 11.02
N TRP A 138 1.20 3.04 9.94
CA TRP A 138 1.76 2.81 8.61
C TRP A 138 2.77 3.89 8.26
N TYR A 139 3.95 3.46 7.82
CA TYR A 139 4.97 4.34 7.25
C TYR A 139 5.13 4.05 5.77
N LEU A 140 5.53 5.06 5.01
CA LEU A 140 5.92 4.93 3.63
C LEU A 140 7.37 5.39 3.53
N VAL A 141 8.28 4.46 3.28
CA VAL A 141 9.69 4.77 3.06
C VAL A 141 9.91 4.93 1.57
N VAL A 142 10.57 6.01 1.17
CA VAL A 142 10.90 6.29 -0.22
C VAL A 142 12.41 6.31 -0.38
N ILE A 143 12.93 5.36 -1.13
CA ILE A 143 14.33 5.35 -1.55
C ILE A 143 14.41 6.05 -2.90
N ASN A 144 15.11 7.18 -2.95
CA ASN A 144 15.33 7.93 -4.18
C ASN A 144 16.80 7.76 -4.61
N GLY A 145 17.03 6.87 -5.57
CA GLY A 145 18.36 6.55 -6.08
C GLY A 145 19.00 7.69 -6.86
N ARG A 146 18.19 8.53 -7.53
CA ARG A 146 18.67 9.71 -8.27
C ARG A 146 19.24 10.78 -7.36
N LYS A 147 18.56 11.04 -6.24
CA LYS A 147 18.99 12.03 -5.24
C LYS A 147 19.93 11.45 -4.18
N GLY A 148 20.03 10.11 -4.09
CA GLY A 148 20.85 9.43 -3.08
C GLY A 148 20.30 9.61 -1.66
N VAL A 149 18.98 9.71 -1.51
CA VAL A 149 18.32 9.95 -0.21
C VAL A 149 17.27 8.88 0.11
N VAL A 150 17.01 8.71 1.41
CA VAL A 150 15.88 7.97 1.93
C VAL A 150 14.98 8.97 2.65
N GLN A 151 13.70 8.95 2.33
CA GLN A 151 12.67 9.85 2.87
C GLN A 151 11.57 9.05 3.58
#